data_AF-A0A2V7RR73-F1
#
_entry.id   AF-A0A2V7RR73-F1
#
_cell.length_a   1.000
_cell.length_b   1.000
_cell.length_c   1.000
_cell.angle_alpha   90.00
_cell.angle_beta   90.00
_cell.angle_gamma   90.00
#
_symmetry.space_group_name_H-M   'P 1'
#
loop_
_entity.id
_entity.type
_entity.pdbx_description
1 polymer ?
#
loop_
_entity_poly.entity_id
_entity_poly.type
_entity_poly.pdbx_seq_one_letter_code
_entity_poly.pdbx_strand_id
1 'polypeptide(L)'
;MTVFQALVLGIIQGLSEFLPISSSAHLALAPWILHWPDPGLAFDVALHFGTLLAVLWYFRAEWIALLVAAKDILVKRRIET
;
A
#
# COMPACT_ATOMS: atom_id res chain seq x y z
N MET A 1 -10.55 -13.36 13.36
CA MET A 1 -10.93 -13.00 11.98
C MET A 1 -11.03 -14.25 11.12
N THR A 2 -12.04 -14.34 10.26
CA THR A 2 -12.13 -15.39 9.25
C THR A 2 -11.44 -14.96 7.94
N VAL A 3 -11.11 -15.92 7.07
CA VAL A 3 -10.53 -15.63 5.74
C VAL A 3 -11.43 -14.71 4.92
N PHE A 4 -12.75 -14.90 5.01
CA PHE A 4 -13.73 -14.05 4.34
C PHE A 4 -13.66 -12.60 4.82
N GLN A 5 -13.61 -12.38 6.14
CA GLN A 5 -13.47 -11.03 6.70
C GLN A 5 -12.16 -10.38 6.27
N ALA A 6 -11.06 -11.15 6.28
CA ALA A 6 -9.75 -10.66 5.84
C ALA A 6 -9.75 -10.26 4.35
N LEU A 7 -10.41 -11.05 3.49
CA LEU A 7 -10.58 -10.73 2.07
C LEU A 7 -11.36 -9.42 1.88
N VAL A 8 -12.47 -9.24 2.60
CA VAL A 8 -13.28 -8.02 2.51
C VAL A 8 -12.48 -6.80 2.97
N LEU A 9 -11.79 -6.87 4.11
CA LEU A 9 -10.96 -5.76 4.59
C LEU A 9 -9.77 -5.48 3.66
N GLY A 10 -9.19 -6.52 3.04
CA GLY A 10 -8.14 -6.36 2.04
C GLY A 10 -8.63 -5.64 0.79
N ILE A 11 -9.84 -5.93 0.30
CA ILE A 11 -10.46 -5.19 -0.80
C ILE A 11 -10.71 -3.73 -0.40
N ILE A 12 -11.24 -3.49 0.80
CA ILE A 12 -11.49 -2.14 1.31
C ILE A 12 -10.18 -1.35 1.39
N GLN A 13 -9.11 -1.91 1.95
CA GLN A 13 -7.80 -1.27 1.97
C GLN A 13 -7.28 -1.00 0.56
N GLY A 14 -7.28 -2.02 -0.31
CA GLY A 14 -6.75 -1.90 -1.66
C GLY A 14 -7.43 -0.82 -2.50
N LEU A 15 -8.74 -0.62 -2.29
CA LEU A 15 -9.48 0.46 -2.94
C LEU A 15 -9.23 1.81 -2.25
N SER A 16 -9.32 1.88 -0.92
CA SER A 16 -9.27 3.14 -0.19
C SER A 16 -7.87 3.74 -0.04
N GLU A 17 -6.80 2.96 -0.12
CA GLU A 17 -5.42 3.45 0.06
C GLU A 17 -5.01 4.41 -1.07
N PHE A 18 -5.47 4.16 -2.30
CA PHE A 18 -5.11 4.98 -3.46
C PHE A 18 -6.08 6.16 -3.67
N LEU A 19 -7.19 6.18 -2.93
CA LEU A 19 -8.16 7.26 -2.95
C LEU A 19 -7.93 8.19 -1.75
N PRO A 20 -8.07 9.52 -1.90
CA PRO A 20 -7.88 10.47 -0.79
C PRO A 20 -9.12 10.49 0.13
N ILE A 21 -9.48 9.33 0.68
CA ILE A 21 -10.69 9.10 1.49
C ILE A 21 -10.41 8.50 2.87
N SER A 22 -9.12 8.39 3.25
CA SER A 22 -8.63 7.77 4.50
C SER A 22 -8.94 6.26 4.60
N SER A 23 -7.95 5.44 4.25
CA SER A 23 -8.03 3.97 4.37
C SER A 23 -8.18 3.50 5.82
N SER A 24 -7.44 4.11 6.75
CA SER A 24 -7.51 3.78 8.19
C SER A 24 -8.92 3.99 8.78
N ALA A 25 -9.64 5.03 8.34
CA ALA A 25 -11.03 5.24 8.78
C ALA A 25 -11.94 4.10 8.29
N HIS A 26 -11.77 3.63 7.07
CA HIS A 26 -12.56 2.52 6.52
C HIS A 26 -12.22 1.19 7.22
N LEU A 27 -10.95 0.93 7.53
CA LEU A 27 -10.54 -0.26 8.30
C LEU A 27 -11.03 -0.25 9.75
N ALA A 28 -11.24 0.92 10.36
CA ALA A 28 -11.86 1.02 11.68
C ALA A 28 -13.40 0.88 11.61
N LEU A 29 -14.03 1.54 10.64
CA LEU A 29 -15.49 1.60 10.53
C LEU A 29 -16.11 0.30 10.01
N ALA A 30 -15.50 -0.38 9.04
CA ALA A 30 -16.09 -1.58 8.45
C ALA A 30 -16.25 -2.73 9.47
N PRO A 31 -15.24 -3.11 10.28
CA PRO A 31 -15.41 -4.09 11.35
C PRO A 31 -16.42 -3.62 12.40
N TRP A 32 -16.42 -2.33 12.76
CA TRP A 32 -17.34 -1.77 13.74
C TRP A 32 -18.81 -1.89 13.31
N ILE A 33 -19.14 -1.50 12.07
CA ILE A 33 -20.51 -1.60 11.52
C ILE A 33 -20.96 -3.07 11.42
N LEU A 34 -20.05 -3.96 11.01
CA LEU A 34 -20.33 -5.37 10.79
C LEU A 34 -20.24 -6.22 12.07
N HIS A 35 -19.97 -5.60 13.23
CA HIS A 35 -19.75 -6.26 14.52
C HIS A 35 -18.67 -7.36 14.45
N TRP A 36 -17.63 -7.13 13.66
CA TRP A 36 -16.49 -8.03 13.55
C TRP A 36 -15.49 -7.77 14.67
N PRO A 37 -14.74 -8.80 15.09
CA PRO A 37 -13.65 -8.60 16.04
C PRO A 37 -12.60 -7.67 15.43
N ASP A 38 -12.00 -6.84 16.30
CA ASP A 38 -10.88 -5.96 15.92
C ASP A 38 -9.76 -6.79 15.25
N PRO A 39 -9.36 -6.44 14.00
CA PRO A 39 -8.25 -7.09 13.31
C PRO A 39 -6.91 -6.92 14.04
N GLY A 40 -6.76 -5.82 14.78
CA GLY A 40 -5.54 -5.41 15.45
C GLY A 40 -4.48 -4.79 14.52
N LEU A 41 -3.56 -4.04 15.12
CA LEU A 41 -2.54 -3.26 14.43
C LEU A 41 -1.67 -4.09 13.46
N ALA A 42 -1.35 -5.33 13.83
CA ALA A 42 -0.52 -6.20 12.97
C ALA A 42 -1.20 -6.51 11.63
N PHE A 43 -2.54 -6.66 11.64
CA PHE A 43 -3.31 -6.88 10.43
C PHE A 43 -3.36 -5.62 9.56
N ASP A 44 -3.58 -4.46 10.17
CA ASP A 44 -3.56 -3.17 9.46
C ASP A 44 -2.21 -2.95 8.78
N VAL A 45 -1.10 -3.17 9.49
CA VAL A 45 0.25 -3.06 8.92
C VAL A 45 0.46 -4.05 7.76
N ALA A 46 -0.04 -5.29 7.87
CA ALA A 46 0.05 -6.25 6.78
C ALA A 46 -0.74 -5.81 5.54
N LEU A 47 -1.91 -5.19 5.72
CA LEU A 47 -2.70 -4.64 4.63
C LEU A 47 -2.01 -3.45 3.95
N HIS A 48 -1.42 -2.51 4.71
CA HIS A 48 -0.62 -1.41 4.15
C HIS A 48 0.64 -1.92 3.45
N PHE A 49 1.25 -2.99 3.95
CA PHE A 49 2.38 -3.62 3.26
C PHE A 49 1.96 -4.22 1.91
N GLY A 50 0.75 -4.80 1.84
CA GLY A 50 0.18 -5.27 0.59
C GLY A 50 -0.01 -4.16 -0.45
N THR A 51 -0.54 -3.00 -0.06
CA THR A 51 -0.71 -1.87 -0.97
C THR A 51 0.62 -1.22 -1.37
N LEU A 52 1.60 -1.17 -0.46
CA LEU A 52 2.97 -0.78 -0.78
C LEU A 52 3.57 -1.68 -1.86
N LEU A 53 3.48 -3.01 -1.70
CA LEU A 53 3.97 -3.96 -2.70
C LEU A 53 3.27 -3.78 -4.05
N ALA A 54 1.97 -3.49 -4.06
CA ALA A 54 1.23 -3.21 -5.30
C ALA A 54 1.80 -1.99 -6.04
N VAL A 55 2.10 -0.89 -5.34
CA VAL A 55 2.71 0.32 -5.94
C VAL A 55 4.13 0.05 -6.44
N LEU A 56 4.95 -0.65 -5.65
CA LEU A 56 6.31 -1.01 -6.04
C LEU A 56 6.31 -1.89 -7.29
N TRP A 57 5.36 -2.81 -7.41
CA TRP A 57 5.22 -3.68 -8.58
C TRP A 57 4.68 -2.94 -9.81
N TYR A 58 3.63 -2.13 -9.63
CA TYR A 58 3.01 -1.37 -10.72
C TYR A 58 4.02 -0.42 -11.36
N PHE A 59 4.74 0.37 -10.56
CA PHE A 59 5.75 1.34 -11.01
C PHE A 59 7.18 0.78 -11.04
N ARG A 60 7.35 -0.55 -11.13
CA ARG A 60 8.68 -1.19 -11.03
C ARG A 60 9.69 -0.66 -12.06
N ALA A 61 9.23 -0.31 -13.27
CA ALA A 61 10.10 0.18 -14.33
C ALA A 61 10.58 1.60 -14.03
N GLU A 62 9.70 2.45 -13.54
CA GLU A 62 9.95 3.82 -13.11
C GLU A 62 10.89 3.84 -11.91
N TRP A 63 10.68 2.95 -10.93
CA TRP A 63 11.61 2.80 -9.81
C TRP A 63 13.01 2.43 -10.28
N ILE A 64 13.14 1.47 -11.20
CA ILE A 64 14.45 1.10 -11.77
C ILE A 64 15.07 2.28 -12.51
N ALA A 65 14.29 2.99 -13.34
CA ALA A 65 14.77 4.15 -14.08
C ALA A 65 15.29 5.26 -13.14
N LEU A 66 14.55 5.56 -12.06
CA LEU A 66 14.97 6.52 -11.04
C LEU A 66 16.25 6.08 -10.33
N LEU A 67 16.39 4.80 -10.00
CA LEU A 67 17.59 4.27 -9.35
C LEU A 67 18.82 4.32 -10.27
N VAL A 68 18.65 4.01 -11.55
CA VAL A 68 19.72 4.11 -12.56
C VAL A 68 20.13 5.56 -12.74
N ALA A 69 19.17 6.47 -12.91
CA ALA A 69 19.43 7.90 -13.03
C ALA A 69 20.16 8.45 -11.79
N ALA A 70 19.70 8.09 -10.58
CA ALA A 70 20.35 8.49 -9.34
C ALA A 70 21.81 7.99 -9.27
N LYS A 71 22.06 6.73 -9.66
CA LYS A 71 23.42 6.18 -9.72
C LYS A 71 24.30 6.94 -10.72
N ASP A 72 23.79 7.23 -11.91
CA ASP A 72 24.55 7.93 -12.95
C ASP A 72 24.92 9.36 -12.50
N ILE A 73 24.01 10.07 -11.83
CA ILE A 73 24.29 11.40 -11.27
C ILE A 73 25.41 11.31 -10.21
N LEU A 74 25.31 10.35 -9.28
CA LEU A 74 26.29 10.21 -8.20
C LEU A 74 27.69 9.81 -8.71
N VAL A 75 27.76 8.96 -9.73
CA VAL A 75 29.02 8.43 -10.26
C VAL A 75 29.63 9.35 -11.32
N LYS A 76 28.83 9.82 -12.28
CA LYS A 76 29.31 10.55 -13.46
C LYS A 76 29.17 12.06 -13.33
N ARG A 77 28.44 12.57 -12.32
CA ARG A 77 28.11 14.00 -12.12
C ARG A 77 27.57 14.70 -13.37
N ARG A 78 26.95 13.94 -14.28
CA ARG A 78 26.38 14.44 -15.52
C ARG A 78 24.87 14.23 -15.48
N ILE A 79 24.14 15.30 -15.75
CA ILE A 79 22.69 15.26 -15.96
C ILE A 79 22.53 15.27 -17.49
N GLU A 80 22.26 14.12 -18.09
CA GLU A 80 21.79 14.09 -19.48
C GLU A 80 20.26 14.21 -19.40
N THR A 81 19.79 15.42 -19.73
CA THR A 81 18.36 15.81 -19.80
C THR A 81 17.68 15.22 -21.01
#